data_AF-A0A1F3ZF98-F1
#
_entry.id   AF-A0A1F3ZF98-F1
#
_cell.length_a   1.000
_cell.length_b   1.000
_cell.length_c   1.000
_cell.angle_alpha   90.00
_cell.angle_beta   90.00
_cell.angle_gamma   90.00
#
_symmetry.space_group_name_H-M   'P 1'
#
loop_
_entity.id
_entity.type
_entity.pdbx_description
1 polymer ?
#
loop_
_entity_poly.entity_id
_entity_poly.type
_entity_poly.pdbx_seq_one_letter_code
_entity_poly.pdbx_strand_id
1 'polypeptide(L)'
;MPRSRRTAVISDIHGNHDGLLAVLEDIQRQGCERIVCLGDLIEGGPDNEGVIDTLRRLGVASVRGNHDEWNDVELPQEMRRYLLGLPEVTVEEGVVYTHISPRARRRTINHAVEAWNVFDESAFRLLFVGHVHVPMIFGRRCDAYGEARAHAFDYNRPVPLDPGDQYIVSVGSIGYGRDLVGKLRYAIHDSGSQTIELRAIEGPLLQLDYSRR
;
A
#
# COMPACT_ATOMS: atom_id res chain seq x y z
N MET A 1 20.20 22.15 1.58
CA MET A 1 19.09 21.56 0.81
C MET A 1 18.45 20.51 1.69
N PRO A 2 17.11 20.45 1.83
CA PRO A 2 16.48 19.31 2.48
C PRO A 2 16.84 18.05 1.67
N ARG A 3 17.33 17.01 2.35
CA ARG A 3 17.64 15.71 1.73
C ARG A 3 16.36 15.13 1.12
N SER A 4 16.46 14.54 -0.07
CA SER A 4 15.36 13.78 -0.67
C SER A 4 14.94 12.65 0.28
N ARG A 5 13.68 12.63 0.72
CA ARG A 5 13.17 11.57 1.59
C ARG A 5 12.52 10.48 0.73
N ARG A 6 13.13 9.30 0.71
CA ARG A 6 12.59 8.09 0.07
C ARG A 6 11.77 7.28 1.06
N THR A 7 10.49 7.13 0.75
CA THR A 7 9.54 6.39 1.58
C THR A 7 9.07 5.15 0.83
N ALA A 8 9.30 3.98 1.40
CA ALA A 8 8.67 2.75 0.94
C ALA A 8 7.24 2.65 1.49
N VAL A 9 6.31 2.24 0.64
CA VAL A 9 4.91 2.03 1.00
C VAL A 9 4.54 0.59 0.69
N ILE A 10 4.22 -0.17 1.74
CA ILE A 10 3.89 -1.61 1.69
C ILE A 10 2.43 -1.83 2.07
N SER A 11 1.83 -2.95 1.67
CA SER A 11 0.44 -3.28 1.98
C SER A 11 0.16 -4.77 1.84
N ASP A 12 -0.96 -5.23 2.39
CA ASP A 12 -1.56 -6.53 2.10
C ASP A 12 -0.53 -7.65 2.30
N ILE A 13 0.02 -7.73 3.51
CA ILE A 13 1.04 -8.71 3.92
C ILE A 13 0.39 -10.06 4.17
N HIS A 14 -0.83 -10.08 4.72
CA HIS A 14 -1.63 -11.30 4.86
C HIS A 14 -0.88 -12.41 5.63
N GLY A 15 -0.12 -12.05 6.67
CA GLY A 15 0.68 -13.03 7.44
C GLY A 15 1.87 -13.65 6.68
N ASN A 16 2.24 -13.11 5.51
CA ASN A 16 3.43 -13.53 4.75
C ASN A 16 4.72 -12.92 5.33
N HIS A 17 5.19 -13.43 6.47
CA HIS A 17 6.37 -12.90 7.13
C HIS A 17 7.64 -13.04 6.28
N ASP A 18 7.85 -14.17 5.60
CA ASP A 18 9.02 -14.36 4.72
C ASP A 18 9.01 -13.36 3.55
N GLY A 19 7.83 -13.11 2.95
CA GLY A 19 7.67 -12.09 1.91
C GLY A 19 7.94 -10.68 2.44
N LEU A 20 7.49 -10.38 3.67
CA LEU A 20 7.81 -9.11 4.33
C LEU A 20 9.32 -8.95 4.52
N LEU A 21 10.02 -9.96 5.02
CA LEU A 21 11.49 -9.91 5.21
C LEU A 21 12.23 -9.66 3.89
N ALA A 22 11.81 -10.32 2.80
CA ALA A 22 12.39 -10.10 1.47
C ALA A 22 12.16 -8.67 0.96
N VAL A 23 10.96 -8.11 1.17
CA VAL A 23 10.66 -6.72 0.82
C VAL A 23 11.45 -5.73 1.68
N LEU A 24 11.58 -5.97 2.98
CA LEU A 24 12.38 -5.12 3.86
C LEU A 24 13.85 -5.09 3.44
N GLU A 25 14.41 -6.22 3.00
CA GLU A 25 15.76 -6.28 2.45
C GLU A 25 15.89 -5.45 1.16
N ASP A 26 14.91 -5.53 0.25
CA ASP A 26 14.92 -4.71 -0.96
C ASP A 26 14.77 -3.22 -0.66
N ILE A 27 13.89 -2.85 0.26
CA ILE A 27 13.70 -1.47 0.74
C ILE A 27 15.02 -0.89 1.23
N GLN A 28 15.79 -1.66 2.01
CA GLN A 28 17.11 -1.26 2.48
C GLN A 28 18.09 -1.07 1.31
N ARG A 29 18.11 -1.99 0.32
CA ARG A 29 18.95 -1.87 -0.89
C ARG A 29 18.60 -0.65 -1.74
N GLN A 30 17.33 -0.24 -1.78
CA GLN A 30 16.87 0.96 -2.51
C GLN A 30 17.17 2.27 -1.76
N GLY A 31 17.72 2.19 -0.54
CA GLY A 31 18.06 3.35 0.28
C GLY A 31 16.84 4.12 0.77
N CYS A 32 15.72 3.42 1.01
CA CYS A 32 14.55 4.04 1.63
C CYS A 32 14.83 4.35 3.10
N GLU A 33 14.52 5.58 3.51
CA GLU A 33 14.77 6.08 4.87
C GLU A 33 13.54 5.89 5.78
N ARG A 34 12.39 5.58 5.18
CA ARG A 34 11.10 5.42 5.86
C ARG A 34 10.29 4.29 5.22
N ILE A 35 9.47 3.64 6.04
CA ILE A 35 8.47 2.66 5.62
C ILE A 35 7.11 3.06 6.19
N VAL A 36 6.06 2.95 5.37
CA VAL A 36 4.65 3.06 5.78
C VAL A 36 3.91 1.81 5.32
N CYS A 37 3.08 1.23 6.19
CA CYS A 37 2.25 0.07 5.88
C CYS A 37 0.77 0.47 5.76
N LEU A 38 0.12 0.05 4.69
CA LEU A 38 -1.28 0.38 4.39
C LEU A 38 -2.30 -0.60 4.98
N GLY A 39 -1.89 -1.46 5.91
CA GLY A 39 -2.78 -2.43 6.57
C GLY A 39 -2.81 -3.80 5.90
N ASP A 40 -3.71 -4.64 6.42
CA ASP A 40 -3.79 -6.07 6.14
C ASP A 40 -2.45 -6.75 6.46
N LEU A 41 -2.01 -6.54 7.70
CA LEU A 41 -0.81 -7.17 8.25
C LEU A 41 -1.01 -8.69 8.33
N ILE A 42 -2.24 -9.08 8.65
CA ILE A 42 -2.62 -10.47 8.87
C ILE A 42 -3.56 -11.00 7.79
N GLU A 43 -3.64 -12.33 7.75
CA GLU A 43 -4.70 -13.20 7.22
C GLU A 43 -4.25 -14.24 6.19
N GLY A 44 -4.55 -15.52 6.44
CA GLY A 44 -4.30 -16.64 5.51
C GLY A 44 -2.85 -17.09 5.35
N GLY A 45 -1.87 -16.26 5.70
CA GLY A 45 -0.44 -16.62 5.75
C GLY A 45 -0.01 -17.35 7.03
N PRO A 46 1.19 -17.97 7.02
CA PRO A 46 1.64 -18.88 8.07
C PRO A 46 2.11 -18.19 9.35
N ASP A 47 2.45 -16.89 9.31
CA ASP A 47 3.11 -16.21 10.44
C ASP A 47 2.57 -14.78 10.65
N ASN A 48 1.37 -14.69 11.22
CA ASN A 48 0.72 -13.42 11.54
C ASN A 48 1.41 -12.67 12.70
N GLU A 49 1.85 -13.39 13.73
CA GLU A 49 2.54 -12.82 14.89
C GLU A 49 3.89 -12.22 14.50
N GLY A 50 4.68 -12.93 13.67
CA GLY A 50 5.97 -12.46 13.18
C GLY A 50 5.86 -11.18 12.34
N VAL A 51 4.82 -11.04 11.53
CA VAL A 51 4.54 -9.79 10.80
C VAL A 51 4.29 -8.64 11.78
N ILE A 52 3.39 -8.82 12.74
CA ILE A 52 3.05 -7.77 13.73
C ILE A 52 4.30 -7.37 14.52
N ASP A 53 5.04 -8.34 15.04
CA ASP A 53 6.24 -8.09 15.85
C ASP A 53 7.34 -7.39 15.05
N THR A 54 7.57 -7.80 13.80
CA THR A 54 8.56 -7.16 12.94
C THR A 54 8.21 -5.70 12.66
N LEU A 55 6.96 -5.39 12.31
CA LEU A 55 6.56 -4.00 12.05
C LEU A 55 6.62 -3.13 13.32
N ARG A 56 6.21 -3.68 14.47
CA ARG A 56 6.29 -2.99 15.77
C ARG A 56 7.74 -2.70 16.15
N ARG A 57 8.63 -3.70 16.07
CA ARG A 57 10.05 -3.58 16.42
C ARG A 57 10.76 -2.54 15.56
N LEU A 58 10.42 -2.46 14.27
CA LEU A 58 10.97 -1.49 13.34
C LEU A 58 10.32 -0.10 13.44
N GLY A 59 9.25 0.06 14.23
CA GLY A 59 8.52 1.31 14.35
C GLY A 59 7.88 1.76 13.03
N VAL A 60 7.43 0.81 12.20
CA VAL A 60 6.76 1.11 10.93
C VAL A 60 5.42 1.75 11.21
N ALA A 61 5.17 2.92 10.62
CA ALA A 61 3.87 3.56 10.70
C ALA A 61 2.86 2.75 9.87
N SER A 62 1.80 2.28 10.51
CA SER A 62 0.79 1.43 9.87
C SER A 62 -0.60 2.04 10.01
N VAL A 63 -1.44 1.86 8.99
CA VAL A 63 -2.89 2.04 9.09
C VAL A 63 -3.59 0.68 9.18
N ARG A 64 -4.81 0.66 9.71
CA ARG A 64 -5.62 -0.55 9.85
C ARG A 64 -6.25 -0.95 8.51
N GLY A 65 -6.05 -2.19 8.11
CA GLY A 65 -6.75 -2.84 7.00
C GLY A 65 -8.04 -3.55 7.44
N ASN A 66 -8.81 -4.06 6.49
CA ASN A 66 -10.06 -4.75 6.82
C ASN A 66 -9.81 -6.11 7.47
N HIS A 67 -8.74 -6.81 7.12
CA HIS A 67 -8.37 -8.08 7.75
C HIS A 67 -7.78 -7.86 9.15
N ASP A 68 -7.15 -6.71 9.39
CA ASP A 68 -6.72 -6.32 10.75
C ASP A 68 -7.91 -6.06 11.69
N GLU A 69 -9.05 -5.61 11.14
CA GLU A 69 -10.26 -5.29 11.89
C GLU A 69 -11.21 -6.49 12.06
N TRP A 70 -11.37 -7.28 11.00
CA TRP A 70 -12.30 -8.41 10.93
C TRP A 70 -11.57 -9.65 10.43
N ASN A 71 -11.28 -10.58 11.34
CA ASN A 71 -10.61 -11.85 11.06
C ASN A 71 -10.97 -12.91 12.11
N ASP A 72 -10.68 -14.17 11.78
CA ASP A 72 -10.80 -15.32 12.67
C ASP A 72 -9.42 -15.81 13.18
N VAL A 73 -8.38 -14.98 13.09
CA VAL A 73 -7.02 -15.37 13.52
C VAL A 73 -6.93 -15.33 15.05
N GLU A 74 -6.49 -16.44 15.64
CA GLU A 74 -6.17 -16.50 17.06
C GLU A 74 -4.84 -15.77 17.32
N LEU A 75 -4.91 -14.64 18.02
CA LEU A 75 -3.74 -13.83 18.39
C LEU A 75 -3.74 -13.53 19.90
N PRO A 76 -2.55 -13.34 20.50
CA PRO A 76 -2.43 -12.78 21.84
C PRO A 76 -3.23 -11.47 21.99
N GLN A 77 -3.85 -11.26 23.15
CA GLN A 77 -4.72 -10.11 23.39
C GLN A 77 -4.00 -8.76 23.15
N GLU A 78 -2.71 -8.69 23.46
CA GLU A 78 -1.89 -7.50 23.19
C GLU A 78 -1.82 -7.16 21.69
N MET A 79 -1.57 -8.16 20.85
CA MET A 79 -1.48 -7.99 19.39
C MET A 79 -2.82 -7.60 18.80
N ARG A 80 -3.92 -8.20 19.28
CA ARG A 80 -5.27 -7.79 18.88
C ARG A 80 -5.55 -6.33 19.24
N ARG A 81 -5.18 -5.88 20.44
CA ARG A 81 -5.31 -4.47 20.84
C ARG A 81 -4.45 -3.56 19.97
N TYR A 82 -3.25 -3.99 19.60
CA TYR A 82 -2.39 -3.26 18.68
C TYR A 82 -3.07 -3.04 17.33
N LEU A 83 -3.58 -4.11 16.69
CA LEU A 83 -4.27 -4.02 15.39
C LEU A 83 -5.49 -3.08 15.46
N LEU A 84 -6.35 -3.25 16.46
CA LEU A 84 -7.54 -2.39 16.64
C LEU A 84 -7.17 -0.94 17.01
N GLY A 85 -5.99 -0.72 17.56
CA GLY A 85 -5.46 0.61 17.88
C GLY A 85 -4.82 1.33 16.70
N LEU A 86 -4.58 0.66 15.57
CA LEU A 86 -4.06 1.32 14.38
C LEU A 86 -5.05 2.34 13.82
N PRO A 87 -4.59 3.52 13.35
CA PRO A 87 -5.45 4.50 12.71
C PRO A 87 -5.96 3.98 11.37
N GLU A 88 -7.16 4.36 10.96
CA GLU A 88 -7.70 3.99 9.64
C GLU A 88 -7.13 4.87 8.50
N VAL A 89 -6.72 6.09 8.85
CA VAL A 89 -6.13 7.08 7.95
C VAL A 89 -5.00 7.78 8.68
N THR A 90 -3.87 7.93 8.01
CA THR A 90 -2.73 8.74 8.47
C THR A 90 -2.39 9.78 7.40
N VAL A 91 -2.10 10.99 7.83
CA VAL A 91 -1.69 12.09 6.94
C VAL A 91 -0.33 12.61 7.39
N GLU A 92 0.65 12.58 6.50
CA GLU A 92 2.02 13.03 6.76
C GLU A 92 2.55 13.82 5.59
N GLU A 93 3.11 15.00 5.85
CA GLU A 93 3.71 15.87 4.81
C GLU A 93 2.76 16.13 3.60
N GLY A 94 1.44 16.14 3.85
CA GLY A 94 0.43 16.34 2.81
C GLY A 94 0.13 15.10 1.95
N VAL A 95 0.71 13.95 2.30
CA VAL A 95 0.41 12.63 1.72
C VAL A 95 -0.58 11.89 2.61
N VAL A 96 -1.61 11.31 2.01
CA VAL A 96 -2.64 10.53 2.69
C VAL A 96 -2.35 9.04 2.53
N TYR A 97 -2.45 8.29 3.62
CA TYR A 97 -2.29 6.84 3.67
C TYR A 97 -3.55 6.23 4.28
N THR A 98 -4.18 5.29 3.58
CA THR A 98 -5.33 4.53 4.08
C THR A 98 -5.40 3.18 3.36
N HIS A 99 -6.09 2.20 3.94
CA HIS A 99 -6.16 0.88 3.33
C HIS A 99 -7.04 0.83 2.08
N ILE A 100 -8.28 1.32 2.16
CA ILE A 100 -9.28 1.19 1.07
C ILE A 100 -9.51 2.52 0.35
N SER A 101 -9.95 3.53 1.10
CA SER A 101 -10.37 4.83 0.56
C SER A 101 -10.53 5.84 1.70
N PRO A 102 -10.17 7.11 1.49
CA PRO A 102 -10.35 8.16 2.51
C PRO A 102 -11.80 8.64 2.63
N ARG A 103 -12.70 8.19 1.74
CA ARG A 103 -14.11 8.61 1.73
C ARG A 103 -14.91 7.96 2.86
N ALA A 104 -15.97 8.63 3.29
CA ALA A 104 -16.90 8.11 4.30
C ALA A 104 -17.51 6.75 3.88
N ARG A 105 -17.85 6.61 2.58
CA ARG A 105 -18.16 5.32 1.97
C ARG A 105 -16.88 4.75 1.36
N ARG A 106 -16.26 3.79 2.06
CA ARG A 106 -14.98 3.17 1.69
C ARG A 106 -15.12 2.20 0.53
N ARG A 107 -15.44 2.71 -0.65
CA ARG A 107 -15.46 1.90 -1.88
C ARG A 107 -14.04 1.63 -2.34
N THR A 108 -13.85 0.43 -2.86
CA THR A 108 -12.58 -0.05 -3.40
C THR A 108 -12.16 0.74 -4.64
N ILE A 109 -10.98 1.34 -4.63
CA ILE A 109 -10.46 2.12 -5.77
C ILE A 109 -9.77 1.20 -6.78
N ASN A 110 -10.52 0.64 -7.73
CA ASN A 110 -10.02 -0.32 -8.73
C ASN A 110 -10.21 0.10 -10.19
N HIS A 111 -10.79 1.27 -10.46
CA HIS A 111 -10.95 1.79 -11.82
C HIS A 111 -11.05 3.32 -11.86
N ALA A 112 -10.88 3.90 -13.05
CA ALA A 112 -10.79 5.35 -13.28
C ALA A 112 -11.98 6.16 -12.77
N VAL A 113 -13.21 5.66 -12.94
CA VAL A 113 -14.43 6.34 -12.43
C VAL A 113 -14.44 6.45 -10.92
N GLU A 114 -13.99 5.40 -10.21
CA GLU A 114 -13.98 5.41 -8.76
C GLU A 114 -12.85 6.29 -8.21
N ALA A 115 -11.68 6.26 -8.87
CA ALA A 115 -10.61 7.22 -8.59
C ALA A 115 -11.07 8.68 -8.80
N TRP A 116 -11.86 8.95 -9.85
CA TRP A 116 -12.44 10.28 -10.08
C TRP A 116 -13.32 10.74 -8.92
N ASN A 117 -14.22 9.89 -8.44
CA ASN A 117 -15.07 10.22 -7.30
C ASN A 117 -14.24 10.54 -6.05
N VAL A 118 -13.13 9.83 -5.83
CA VAL A 118 -12.21 10.11 -4.72
C VAL A 118 -11.53 11.47 -4.88
N PHE A 119 -11.10 11.83 -6.10
CA PHE A 119 -10.56 13.18 -6.34
C PHE A 119 -11.62 14.27 -6.12
N ASP A 120 -12.86 14.04 -6.52
CA ASP A 120 -13.94 15.03 -6.38
C ASP A 120 -14.37 15.24 -4.92
N GLU A 121 -14.39 14.17 -4.12
CA GLU A 121 -14.88 14.19 -2.74
C GLU A 121 -13.80 14.39 -1.68
N SER A 122 -12.51 14.39 -2.04
CA SER A 122 -11.41 14.44 -1.07
C SER A 122 -10.24 15.32 -1.52
N ALA A 123 -9.72 16.11 -0.57
CA ALA A 123 -8.60 17.01 -0.81
C ALA A 123 -7.28 16.35 -0.37
N PHE A 124 -6.41 16.06 -1.33
CA PHE A 124 -5.07 15.52 -1.10
C PHE A 124 -4.20 15.74 -2.34
N ARG A 125 -2.88 15.85 -2.20
CA ARG A 125 -2.01 15.83 -3.39
C ARG A 125 -1.68 14.40 -3.81
N LEU A 126 -1.36 13.55 -2.84
CA LEU A 126 -0.95 12.17 -3.07
C LEU A 126 -1.67 11.28 -2.06
N LEU A 127 -2.30 10.22 -2.56
CA LEU A 127 -3.00 9.21 -1.78
C LEU A 127 -2.42 7.84 -2.08
N PHE A 128 -2.04 7.10 -1.05
CA PHE A 128 -1.67 5.69 -1.14
C PHE A 128 -2.77 4.79 -0.59
N VAL A 129 -3.09 3.73 -1.34
CA VAL A 129 -4.07 2.70 -0.97
C VAL A 129 -3.55 1.28 -1.22
N GLY A 130 -4.10 0.34 -0.46
CA GLY A 130 -3.89 -1.11 -0.58
C GLY A 130 -5.14 -1.81 -1.12
N HIS A 131 -5.50 -2.94 -0.53
CA HIS A 131 -6.80 -3.64 -0.61
C HIS A 131 -7.13 -4.31 -1.95
N VAL A 132 -6.73 -3.71 -3.07
CA VAL A 132 -6.97 -4.26 -4.42
C VAL A 132 -5.92 -5.29 -4.83
N HIS A 133 -4.77 -5.33 -4.15
CA HIS A 133 -3.63 -6.19 -4.46
C HIS A 133 -3.10 -6.05 -5.90
N VAL A 134 -3.39 -4.95 -6.59
CA VAL A 134 -2.96 -4.69 -7.97
C VAL A 134 -2.39 -3.27 -8.04
N PRO A 135 -1.11 -3.09 -8.43
CA PRO A 135 -0.51 -1.77 -8.53
C PRO A 135 -1.16 -0.92 -9.63
N MET A 136 -1.52 0.32 -9.29
CA MET A 136 -2.16 1.26 -10.21
C MET A 136 -1.78 2.69 -9.86
N ILE A 137 -1.73 3.57 -10.85
CA ILE A 137 -1.53 5.01 -10.67
C ILE A 137 -2.65 5.74 -11.41
N PHE A 138 -3.42 6.56 -10.70
CA PHE A 138 -4.42 7.45 -11.27
C PHE A 138 -4.03 8.90 -11.03
N GLY A 139 -4.14 9.74 -12.07
CA GLY A 139 -3.99 11.19 -12.01
C GLY A 139 -5.34 11.89 -12.17
N ARG A 140 -5.53 13.03 -11.50
CA ARG A 140 -6.78 13.80 -11.61
C ARG A 140 -6.90 14.51 -12.96
N ARG A 141 -5.81 15.04 -13.51
CA ARG A 141 -5.83 15.72 -14.82
C ARG A 141 -6.12 14.71 -15.91
N CYS A 142 -7.32 14.79 -16.47
CA CYS A 142 -7.81 13.95 -17.53
C CYS A 142 -8.33 14.79 -18.71
N ASP A 143 -8.37 14.18 -19.89
CA ASP A 143 -8.90 14.81 -21.11
C ASP A 143 -10.44 14.74 -21.17
N ALA A 144 -11.06 13.87 -20.36
CA ALA A 144 -12.51 13.63 -20.32
C ALA A 144 -13.07 13.77 -18.89
N TYR A 145 -14.16 14.54 -18.74
CA TYR A 145 -14.81 14.74 -17.44
C TYR A 145 -15.41 13.43 -16.89
N GLY A 146 -15.20 13.15 -15.60
CA GLY A 146 -15.82 11.99 -14.93
C GLY A 146 -14.94 10.75 -14.80
N GLU A 147 -13.74 10.75 -15.37
CA GLU A 147 -12.81 9.62 -15.30
C GLU A 147 -11.39 10.10 -15.00
N ALA A 148 -10.73 9.48 -14.02
CA ALA A 148 -9.33 9.75 -13.74
C ALA A 148 -8.43 9.19 -14.85
N ARG A 149 -7.29 9.82 -15.10
CA ARG A 149 -6.29 9.30 -16.04
C ARG A 149 -5.54 8.15 -15.40
N ALA A 150 -5.59 6.96 -16.00
CA ALA A 150 -4.67 5.87 -15.63
C ALA A 150 -3.27 6.15 -16.21
N HIS A 151 -2.24 6.05 -15.38
CA HIS A 151 -0.85 6.17 -15.80
C HIS A 151 -0.24 4.78 -16.00
N ALA A 152 0.32 4.57 -17.20
CA ALA A 152 1.18 3.41 -17.44
C ALA A 152 2.50 3.57 -16.66
N PHE A 153 3.07 2.43 -16.25
CA PHE A 153 4.34 2.36 -15.56
C PHE A 153 5.04 1.06 -15.93
N ASP A 154 6.37 1.08 -15.85
CA ASP A 154 7.18 -0.12 -15.86
C ASP A 154 7.62 -0.42 -14.44
N TYR A 155 7.55 -1.68 -14.02
CA TYR A 155 8.03 -2.08 -12.71
C TYR A 155 9.50 -1.72 -12.52
N ASN A 156 9.84 -1.30 -11.30
CA ASN A 156 11.19 -0.92 -10.90
C ASN A 156 11.76 0.25 -11.71
N ARG A 157 10.89 1.12 -12.27
CA ARG A 157 11.24 2.38 -12.91
C ARG A 157 10.44 3.54 -12.32
N PRO A 158 11.09 4.68 -12.02
CA PRO A 158 10.38 5.84 -11.48
C PRO A 158 9.48 6.48 -12.53
N VAL A 159 8.25 6.79 -12.12
CA VAL A 159 7.27 7.59 -12.85
C VAL A 159 7.30 9.00 -12.26
N PRO A 160 7.60 10.04 -13.06
CA PRO A 160 7.57 11.41 -12.60
C PRO A 160 6.12 11.86 -12.33
N LEU A 161 5.92 12.56 -11.22
CA LEU A 161 4.67 13.20 -10.87
C LEU A 161 4.69 14.68 -11.27
N ASP A 162 3.61 15.16 -11.86
CA ASP A 162 3.39 16.60 -12.08
C ASP A 162 3.13 17.27 -10.71
N PRO A 163 3.93 18.26 -10.29
CA PRO A 163 3.71 18.98 -9.04
C PRO A 163 2.31 19.63 -8.92
N GLY A 164 1.68 19.97 -10.04
CA GLY A 164 0.37 20.61 -10.11
C GLY A 164 -0.81 19.66 -10.25
N ASP A 165 -0.60 18.34 -10.22
CA ASP A 165 -1.66 17.32 -10.30
C ASP A 165 -1.86 16.60 -8.94
N GLN A 166 -2.95 15.84 -8.84
CA GLN A 166 -3.26 14.95 -7.73
C GLN A 166 -3.14 13.50 -8.17
N TYR A 167 -2.66 12.62 -7.29
CA TYR A 167 -2.43 11.21 -7.59
C TYR A 167 -3.01 10.26 -6.55
N ILE A 168 -3.54 9.14 -7.03
CA ILE A 168 -3.88 7.95 -6.23
C ILE A 168 -2.98 6.82 -6.68
N VAL A 169 -2.31 6.17 -5.74
CA VAL A 169 -1.39 5.06 -5.99
C VAL A 169 -1.85 3.84 -5.20
N SER A 170 -2.24 2.78 -5.91
CA SER A 170 -2.35 1.45 -5.33
C SER A 170 -0.99 0.76 -5.39
N VAL A 171 -0.51 0.21 -4.28
CA VAL A 171 0.87 -0.26 -4.14
C VAL A 171 1.08 -1.75 -4.43
N GLY A 172 0.01 -2.51 -4.61
CA GLY A 172 0.07 -3.97 -4.76
C GLY A 172 -0.03 -4.71 -3.42
N SER A 173 0.58 -5.89 -3.33
CA SER A 173 0.52 -6.76 -2.14
C SER A 173 1.81 -7.57 -1.97
N ILE A 174 2.21 -7.76 -0.72
CA ILE A 174 3.30 -8.64 -0.29
C ILE A 174 2.82 -10.09 -0.11
N GLY A 175 1.59 -10.30 0.35
CA GLY A 175 1.01 -11.62 0.54
C GLY A 175 0.80 -12.36 -0.77
N TYR A 176 -0.06 -11.81 -1.63
CA TYR A 176 -0.41 -12.41 -2.91
C TYR A 176 -1.00 -11.40 -3.90
N GLY A 177 -0.74 -11.60 -5.19
CA GLY A 177 -1.34 -10.79 -6.25
C GLY A 177 -2.70 -11.31 -6.71
N ARG A 178 -3.57 -10.37 -7.10
CA ARG A 178 -4.81 -10.64 -7.84
C ARG A 178 -4.64 -10.42 -9.35
N ASP A 179 -3.37 -10.34 -9.79
CA ASP A 179 -2.93 -10.25 -11.18
C ASP A 179 -1.99 -11.42 -11.52
N LEU A 180 -1.51 -11.46 -12.76
CA LEU A 180 -0.63 -12.53 -13.25
C LEU A 180 0.86 -12.23 -13.06
N VAL A 181 1.23 -11.19 -12.32
CA VAL A 181 2.64 -10.77 -12.18
C VAL A 181 3.43 -11.78 -11.36
N GLY A 182 2.80 -12.37 -10.34
CA GLY A 182 3.43 -13.41 -9.51
C GLY A 182 4.68 -12.93 -8.77
N LYS A 183 4.70 -11.67 -8.31
CA LYS A 183 5.80 -11.07 -7.55
C LYS A 183 5.34 -10.33 -6.30
N LEU A 184 6.25 -10.20 -5.32
CA LEU A 184 6.06 -9.32 -4.17
C LEU A 184 6.06 -7.87 -4.67
N ARG A 185 5.08 -7.07 -4.23
CA ARG A 185 4.88 -5.70 -4.71
C ARG A 185 4.82 -4.69 -3.58
N TYR A 186 5.41 -3.53 -3.82
CA TYR A 186 5.36 -2.35 -2.97
C TYR A 186 5.65 -1.10 -3.81
N ALA A 187 5.56 0.09 -3.22
CA ALA A 187 5.89 1.34 -3.89
C ALA A 187 7.03 2.09 -3.20
N ILE A 188 7.77 2.90 -3.95
CA ILE A 188 8.68 3.92 -3.42
C ILE A 188 8.17 5.28 -3.85
N HIS A 189 8.06 6.20 -2.89
CA HIS A 189 7.85 7.62 -3.12
C HIS A 189 9.12 8.39 -2.82
N ASP A 190 9.67 9.06 -3.81
CA ASP A 190 10.80 9.96 -3.65
C ASP A 190 10.31 11.41 -3.74
N SER A 191 10.21 12.04 -2.57
CA SER A 191 9.74 13.42 -2.43
C SER A 191 10.70 14.46 -3.00
N GLY A 192 11.99 14.14 -3.14
CA GLY A 192 12.98 15.07 -3.70
C GLY A 192 12.89 15.15 -5.21
N SER A 193 12.74 13.99 -5.86
CA SER A 193 12.60 13.89 -7.32
C SER A 193 11.14 13.94 -7.80
N GLN A 194 10.17 13.91 -6.89
CA GLN A 194 8.73 13.86 -7.17
C GLN A 194 8.40 12.65 -8.07
N THR A 195 8.83 11.46 -7.64
CA THR A 195 8.60 10.22 -8.40
C THR A 195 7.90 9.15 -7.58
N ILE A 196 7.16 8.29 -8.28
CA ILE A 196 6.61 7.03 -7.77
C ILE A 196 7.23 5.88 -8.53
N GLU A 197 7.72 4.88 -7.82
CA GLU A 197 8.22 3.66 -8.41
C GLU A 197 7.42 2.48 -7.85
N LEU A 198 6.65 1.82 -8.71
CA LEU A 198 5.99 0.57 -8.37
C LEU A 198 6.99 -0.57 -8.55
N ARG A 199 7.23 -1.32 -7.48
CA ARG A 199 8.26 -2.37 -7.45
C ARG A 199 7.65 -3.74 -7.51
N ALA A 200 8.34 -4.62 -8.21
CA ALA A 200 8.02 -6.05 -8.29
C ALA A 200 9.31 -6.84 -8.18
N ILE A 201 9.41 -7.65 -7.11
CA ILE A 201 10.60 -8.42 -6.79
C ILE A 201 10.27 -9.90 -6.63
N GLU A 202 11.28 -10.74 -6.89
CA GLU A 202 11.19 -12.17 -6.60
C GLU A 202 11.14 -12.40 -5.09
N GLY A 203 10.39 -13.41 -4.66
CA GLY A 203 10.32 -13.82 -3.27
C GLY A 203 9.14 -14.75 -2.98
N PRO A 204 9.00 -15.20 -1.74
CA PRO A 204 7.98 -16.18 -1.37
C PRO A 204 6.60 -15.52 -1.31
N LEU A 205 5.75 -15.82 -2.30
CA LEU A 205 4.33 -15.46 -2.28
C LEU A 205 3.49 -16.54 -1.60
N LEU A 206 2.39 -16.12 -0.99
CA LEU A 206 1.36 -17.05 -0.54
C LEU A 206 0.68 -17.71 -1.75
N GLN A 207 0.35 -18.99 -1.61
CA GLN A 207 -0.50 -19.65 -2.60
C GLN A 207 -1.95 -19.26 -2.34
N LEU A 208 -2.61 -18.73 -3.37
CA LEU A 208 -4.05 -18.48 -3.34
C LEU A 208 -4.79 -19.82 -3.25
N ASP A 209 -5.31 -20.16 -2.08
CA ASP A 209 -6.23 -21.28 -1.94
C ASP A 209 -7.63 -20.86 -2.43
N TYR A 210 -7.91 -21.14 -3.70
CA TYR A 210 -9.20 -20.87 -4.32
C TYR A 210 -10.34 -21.74 -3.77
N SER A 211 -10.08 -22.71 -2.88
CA SER A 211 -11.10 -23.62 -2.35
C SER A 211 -11.93 -23.05 -1.19
N ARG A 212 -11.56 -21.87 -0.65
CA ARG A 212 -12.21 -21.23 0.50
C ARG A 212 -13.16 -20.07 0.16
N ARG A 213 -13.66 -19.98 -1.08
CA ARG A 213 -14.68 -19.00 -1.49
C ARG A 213 -16.10 -19.55 -1.39
#